data_AF-A0A0F9WPE4-F1
#
_entry.id   AF-A0A0F9WPE4-F1
#
_cell.length_a   1.000
_cell.length_b   1.000
_cell.length_c   1.000
_cell.angle_alpha   90.00
_cell.angle_beta   90.00
_cell.angle_gamma   90.00
#
_symmetry.space_group_name_H-M   'P 1'
#
loop_
_entity.id
_entity.type
_entity.pdbx_description
1 polymer ?
#
loop_
_entity_poly.entity_id
_entity_poly.type
_entity_poly.pdbx_seq_one_letter_code
_entity_poly.pdbx_strand_id
1 'polypeptide(L)'
;MKMMQQRHKSNGFTLIELIISVVILGILIAAVAPLVSSAFMFMEAAKKDENEITNRNLANAMIDFSRTRTGVMKSRLPDPVNTSAPIVAGLFNEASTNSESIALGVLLKSTGVGPNQINFDNAVVQNARVYQRVSDLTFNMPLYVTTGPSMRLTYDYAVVYSTRCGAATACYTSASSSNPPGDSPVLNSGNYSSWKTVGSDYGAVAFSSLSEQKNLLRITAGRLNMLTERFNVDFHNKVRLSSADSATNFFPTNNGGLDLGNTNPVANMGCRDGWYTLSAANVDVLTQLGLDKSEYGVTPWGGIISYCRDYDPAGTGTHNSPPHYGALRINKGTTSLGVPAVISDAAILTF
;
A
#
# COMPACT_ATOMS: atom_id res chain seq x y z
N MET A 1 -54.05 -18.78 62.34
CA MET A 1 -52.74 -18.56 61.70
C MET A 1 -52.00 -17.48 62.49
N LYS A 2 -51.10 -17.87 63.42
CA LYS A 2 -50.41 -16.96 64.34
C LYS A 2 -49.09 -16.53 63.69
N MET A 3 -48.98 -15.25 63.28
CA MET A 3 -47.69 -14.66 62.89
C MET A 3 -46.82 -14.47 64.13
N MET A 4 -45.70 -15.20 64.16
CA MET A 4 -44.70 -15.11 65.21
C MET A 4 -43.73 -13.98 64.87
N GLN A 5 -43.96 -12.80 65.45
CA GLN A 5 -43.10 -11.63 65.29
C GLN A 5 -41.87 -11.80 66.19
N GLN A 6 -40.76 -12.27 65.61
CA GLN A 6 -39.46 -12.28 66.29
C GLN A 6 -39.04 -10.83 66.56
N ARG A 7 -39.07 -10.42 67.83
CA ARG A 7 -38.50 -9.15 68.29
C ARG A 7 -36.98 -9.25 68.20
N HIS A 8 -36.39 -8.64 67.17
CA HIS A 8 -34.96 -8.36 67.15
C HIS A 8 -34.63 -7.38 68.29
N LYS A 9 -33.82 -7.84 69.25
CA LYS A 9 -33.14 -6.96 70.21
C LYS A 9 -32.06 -6.21 69.45
N SER A 10 -32.25 -4.92 69.22
CA SER A 10 -31.21 -4.01 68.79
C SER A 10 -30.29 -3.70 69.98
N ASN A 11 -29.11 -4.30 70.00
CA ASN A 11 -28.03 -3.84 70.88
C ASN A 11 -27.54 -2.50 70.29
N GLY A 12 -27.71 -1.41 71.04
CA GLY A 12 -27.29 -0.08 70.62
C GLY A 12 -25.76 0.01 70.52
N PHE A 13 -25.28 0.47 69.37
CA PHE A 13 -23.85 0.76 69.14
C PHE A 13 -23.36 1.80 70.15
N THR A 14 -22.21 1.54 70.78
CA THR A 14 -21.59 2.54 71.65
C THR A 14 -20.83 3.58 70.82
N LEU A 15 -20.81 4.84 71.27
CA LEU A 15 -20.12 5.95 70.57
C LEU A 15 -18.63 5.65 70.31
N ILE A 16 -17.98 4.93 71.24
CA ILE A 16 -16.58 4.52 71.12
C ILE A 16 -16.37 3.55 69.95
N GLU A 17 -17.27 2.59 69.79
CA GLU A 17 -17.22 1.59 68.71
C GLU A 17 -17.39 2.25 67.33
N LEU A 18 -18.21 3.30 67.25
CA LEU A 18 -18.38 4.11 66.05
C LEU A 18 -17.10 4.91 65.73
N ILE A 19 -16.46 5.53 66.73
CA ILE A 19 -15.19 6.26 66.54
C ILE A 19 -14.09 5.32 66.06
N ILE A 20 -13.94 4.13 66.67
CA ILE A 20 -12.93 3.14 66.27
C ILE A 20 -13.18 2.69 64.81
N SER A 21 -14.42 2.42 64.45
CA SER A 21 -14.79 2.01 63.08
C SER A 21 -14.42 3.08 62.04
N VAL A 22 -14.67 4.36 62.34
CA VAL A 22 -14.33 5.48 61.46
C VAL A 22 -12.82 5.65 61.32
N VAL A 23 -12.06 5.51 62.41
CA VAL A 23 -10.59 5.60 62.38
C VAL A 23 -9.99 4.46 61.53
N ILE A 24 -10.46 3.23 61.72
CA ILE A 24 -10.00 2.08 60.93
C ILE A 24 -10.33 2.28 59.44
N LEU A 25 -11.55 2.74 59.13
CA LEU A 25 -11.95 3.03 57.75
C LEU A 25 -11.09 4.14 57.12
N GLY A 26 -10.77 5.19 57.88
CA GLY A 26 -9.88 6.27 57.43
C GLY A 26 -8.47 5.79 57.09
N ILE A 27 -7.89 4.94 57.95
CA ILE A 27 -6.57 4.33 57.70
C ILE A 27 -6.62 3.40 56.48
N LEU A 28 -7.67 2.59 56.33
CA LEU A 28 -7.85 1.69 55.18
C LEU A 28 -7.98 2.46 53.86
N ILE A 29 -8.78 3.54 53.82
CA ILE A 29 -8.92 4.37 52.62
C ILE A 29 -7.57 5.03 52.27
N ALA A 30 -6.84 5.55 53.25
CA ALA A 30 -5.53 6.15 53.03
C ALA A 30 -4.50 5.14 52.49
N ALA A 31 -4.54 3.88 52.96
CA ALA A 31 -3.67 2.82 52.48
C ALA A 31 -4.03 2.32 51.06
N VAL A 32 -5.32 2.33 50.70
CA VAL A 32 -5.81 1.82 49.40
C VAL A 32 -5.80 2.88 48.30
N ALA A 33 -5.87 4.17 48.61
CA ALA A 33 -5.91 5.24 47.61
C ALA A 33 -4.76 5.19 46.58
N PRO A 34 -3.48 4.94 46.95
CA PRO A 34 -2.39 4.79 45.98
C PRO A 34 -2.57 3.60 45.03
N LEU A 35 -3.16 2.50 45.51
CA LEU A 35 -3.43 1.30 44.70
C LEU A 35 -4.50 1.58 43.65
N VAL A 36 -5.54 2.35 44.00
CA VAL A 36 -6.60 2.74 43.07
C VAL A 36 -6.07 3.63 41.95
N SER A 37 -5.25 4.64 42.29
CA SER A 37 -4.61 5.50 41.29
C SER A 37 -3.69 4.69 40.35
N SER A 38 -2.89 3.77 40.92
CA SER A 38 -2.04 2.87 40.14
C SER A 38 -2.85 1.97 39.22
N ALA A 39 -3.96 1.39 39.71
CA ALA A 39 -4.84 0.56 38.92
C ALA A 39 -5.41 1.31 37.70
N PHE A 40 -5.86 2.55 37.87
CA PHE A 40 -6.33 3.37 36.74
C PHE A 40 -5.24 3.64 35.71
N MET A 41 -4.00 3.91 36.13
CA MET A 41 -2.88 4.09 35.21
C MET A 41 -2.57 2.81 34.43
N PHE A 42 -2.57 1.65 35.08
CA PHE A 42 -2.35 0.36 34.41
C PHE A 42 -3.48 0.02 33.44
N MET A 43 -4.74 0.30 33.79
CA MET A 43 -5.88 0.11 32.88
C MET A 43 -5.77 1.01 31.65
N GLU A 44 -5.36 2.27 31.81
CA GLU A 44 -5.17 3.16 30.68
C GLU A 44 -4.00 2.71 29.78
N ALA A 45 -2.88 2.30 30.37
CA ALA A 45 -1.74 1.77 29.63
C ALA A 45 -2.13 0.50 28.84
N ALA A 46 -2.78 -0.47 29.50
CA ALA A 46 -3.24 -1.69 28.86
C ALA A 46 -4.21 -1.41 27.69
N LYS A 47 -5.09 -0.42 27.85
CA LYS A 47 -6.00 0.00 26.77
C LYS A 47 -5.25 0.63 25.59
N LYS A 48 -4.20 1.41 25.85
CA LYS A 48 -3.37 2.01 24.79
C LYS A 48 -2.64 0.91 24.02
N ASP A 49 -2.08 -0.08 24.71
CA ASP A 49 -1.40 -1.22 24.11
C ASP A 49 -2.36 -2.08 23.27
N GLU A 50 -3.56 -2.36 23.78
CA GLU A 50 -4.61 -3.08 23.04
C GLU A 50 -4.98 -2.35 21.74
N ASN A 51 -5.13 -1.02 21.80
CA ASN A 51 -5.43 -0.21 20.62
C ASN A 51 -4.27 -0.17 19.62
N GLU A 52 -3.02 -0.13 20.08
CA GLU A 52 -1.87 -0.20 19.18
C GLU A 52 -1.83 -1.54 18.42
N ILE A 53 -2.04 -2.66 19.13
CA ILE A 53 -2.10 -4.00 18.51
C ILE A 53 -3.24 -4.05 17.49
N THR A 54 -4.42 -3.53 17.84
CA THR A 54 -5.56 -3.46 16.94
C THR A 54 -5.24 -2.62 15.71
N ASN A 55 -4.63 -1.44 15.88
CA ASN A 55 -4.23 -0.55 14.79
C ASN A 55 -3.19 -1.20 13.89
N ARG A 56 -2.29 -2.00 14.44
CA ARG A 56 -1.29 -2.76 13.70
C ARG A 56 -1.92 -3.86 12.85
N ASN A 57 -2.88 -4.60 13.40
CA ASN A 57 -3.61 -5.62 12.66
C ASN A 57 -4.40 -5.01 11.50
N LEU A 58 -5.05 -3.87 11.73
CA LEU A 58 -5.76 -3.13 10.69
C LEU A 58 -4.81 -2.59 9.62
N ALA A 59 -3.68 -1.99 10.01
CA ALA A 59 -2.64 -1.53 9.08
C ALA A 59 -2.12 -2.66 8.20
N ASN A 60 -1.84 -3.84 8.76
CA ASN A 60 -1.42 -5.01 8.01
C ASN A 60 -2.48 -5.46 7.00
N ALA A 61 -3.76 -5.51 7.40
CA ALA A 61 -4.84 -5.84 6.48
C ALA A 61 -4.99 -4.82 5.34
N MET A 62 -4.71 -3.53 5.58
CA MET A 62 -4.71 -2.50 4.54
C MET A 62 -3.54 -2.68 3.56
N ILE A 63 -2.36 -3.08 4.05
CA ILE A 63 -1.24 -3.47 3.19
C ILE A 63 -1.62 -4.70 2.35
N ASP A 64 -2.21 -5.73 2.96
CA ASP A 64 -2.62 -6.94 2.25
C ASP A 64 -3.70 -6.64 1.21
N PHE A 65 -4.67 -5.78 1.53
CA PHE A 65 -5.64 -5.29 0.56
C PHE A 65 -4.95 -4.63 -0.63
N SER A 66 -3.94 -3.77 -0.40
CA SER A 66 -3.20 -3.12 -1.48
C SER A 66 -2.53 -4.11 -2.44
N ARG A 67 -2.18 -5.32 -1.99
CA ARG A 67 -1.59 -6.40 -2.82
C ARG A 67 -2.63 -7.05 -3.74
N THR A 68 -3.89 -7.08 -3.32
CA THR A 68 -5.00 -7.68 -4.08
C THR A 68 -5.60 -6.76 -5.14
N ARG A 69 -5.31 -5.45 -5.06
CA ARG A 69 -5.77 -4.48 -6.07
C ARG A 69 -5.08 -4.73 -7.43
N THR A 70 -5.74 -4.32 -8.50
CA THR A 70 -5.29 -4.52 -9.89
C THR A 70 -4.98 -3.18 -10.57
N GLY A 71 -4.20 -3.23 -11.66
CA GLY A 71 -3.83 -2.05 -12.45
C GLY A 71 -3.04 -0.99 -11.67
N VAL A 72 -3.32 0.30 -11.94
CA VAL A 72 -2.67 1.47 -11.31
C VAL A 72 -2.78 1.45 -9.79
N MET A 73 -3.85 0.85 -9.29
CA MET A 73 -4.18 0.81 -7.86
C MET A 73 -3.45 -0.30 -7.11
N LYS A 74 -2.74 -1.18 -7.82
CA LYS A 74 -1.93 -2.21 -7.20
C LYS A 74 -0.85 -1.57 -6.34
N SER A 75 -0.76 -2.02 -5.09
CA SER A 75 0.17 -1.50 -4.09
C SER A 75 -0.07 -0.02 -3.74
N ARG A 76 -1.32 0.44 -3.90
CA ARG A 76 -1.83 1.70 -3.33
C ARG A 76 -2.73 1.40 -2.14
N LEU A 77 -2.53 2.12 -1.06
CA LEU A 77 -3.34 1.99 0.16
C LEU A 77 -4.77 2.46 -0.13
N PRO A 78 -5.80 1.92 0.55
CA PRO A 78 -7.18 2.34 0.34
C PRO A 78 -7.38 3.83 0.71
N ASP A 79 -8.35 4.48 0.07
CA ASP A 79 -8.71 5.85 0.42
C ASP A 79 -9.37 5.91 1.82
N PRO A 80 -9.12 6.96 2.62
CA PRO A 80 -9.86 7.15 3.86
C PRO A 80 -11.34 7.40 3.57
N VAL A 81 -12.21 6.92 4.47
CA VAL A 81 -13.64 7.16 4.34
C VAL A 81 -13.92 8.64 4.61
N ASN A 82 -14.38 9.34 3.58
CA ASN A 82 -14.72 10.77 3.60
C ASN A 82 -16.21 11.01 3.31
N THR A 83 -17.09 10.21 3.91
CA THR A 83 -18.54 10.44 3.80
C THR A 83 -18.99 11.53 4.77
N SER A 84 -20.07 12.26 4.43
CA SER A 84 -20.81 13.03 5.44
C SER A 84 -21.21 12.09 6.57
N ALA A 85 -21.11 12.55 7.83
CA ALA A 85 -21.31 11.81 9.07
C ALA A 85 -22.24 10.58 8.97
N PRO A 86 -21.90 9.43 9.59
CA PRO A 86 -21.17 9.35 10.85
C PRO A 86 -19.77 8.72 10.77
N ILE A 87 -19.13 8.64 9.60
CA ILE A 87 -17.77 8.06 9.47
C ILE A 87 -16.88 9.06 8.73
N VAL A 88 -16.13 9.85 9.50
CA VAL A 88 -15.16 10.82 8.96
C VAL A 88 -13.74 10.36 9.30
N ALA A 89 -12.88 10.29 8.30
CA ALA A 89 -11.51 9.76 8.41
C ALA A 89 -11.46 8.34 9.00
N GLY A 90 -12.51 7.56 8.77
CA GLY A 90 -12.59 6.16 9.18
C GLY A 90 -11.84 5.23 8.23
N LEU A 91 -11.64 3.99 8.67
CA LEU A 91 -10.96 2.95 7.89
C LEU A 91 -11.89 2.31 6.86
N PHE A 92 -13.17 2.19 7.19
CA PHE A 92 -14.11 1.39 6.42
C PHE A 92 -15.55 1.88 6.58
N ASN A 93 -16.33 1.85 5.50
CA ASN A 93 -17.76 2.14 5.53
C ASN A 93 -18.54 0.86 5.22
N GLU A 94 -19.19 0.30 6.24
CA GLU A 94 -19.96 -0.96 6.10
C GLU A 94 -21.19 -0.82 5.19
N ALA A 95 -21.72 0.40 5.03
CA ALA A 95 -22.82 0.67 4.12
C ALA A 95 -22.38 0.79 2.65
N SER A 96 -21.06 0.78 2.37
CA SER A 96 -20.56 0.92 1.00
C SER A 96 -20.85 -0.33 0.18
N THR A 97 -21.51 -0.15 -0.96
CA THR A 97 -21.75 -1.21 -1.96
C THR A 97 -20.65 -1.32 -3.01
N ASN A 98 -19.59 -0.51 -2.90
CA ASN A 98 -18.43 -0.58 -3.79
C ASN A 98 -17.68 -1.90 -3.57
N SER A 99 -17.36 -2.62 -4.64
CA SER A 99 -16.65 -3.90 -4.59
C SER A 99 -15.28 -3.81 -3.89
N GLU A 100 -14.55 -2.70 -4.05
CA GLU A 100 -13.29 -2.45 -3.33
C GLU A 100 -13.52 -2.31 -1.83
N SER A 101 -14.54 -1.56 -1.42
CA SER A 101 -14.91 -1.43 -0.01
C SER A 101 -15.33 -2.77 0.58
N ILE A 102 -16.12 -3.56 -0.14
CA ILE A 102 -16.55 -4.90 0.30
C ILE A 102 -15.33 -5.80 0.49
N ALA A 103 -14.41 -5.84 -0.48
CA ALA A 103 -13.18 -6.63 -0.39
C ALA A 103 -12.28 -6.19 0.78
N LEU A 104 -12.14 -4.87 1.00
CA LEU A 104 -11.44 -4.33 2.16
C LEU A 104 -12.14 -4.76 3.47
N GLY A 105 -13.47 -4.67 3.53
CA GLY A 105 -14.27 -5.09 4.68
C GLY A 105 -14.07 -6.56 5.05
N VAL A 106 -13.97 -7.46 4.05
CA VAL A 106 -13.66 -8.88 4.28
C VAL A 106 -12.28 -9.07 4.90
N LEU A 107 -11.26 -8.38 4.38
CA LEU A 107 -9.90 -8.46 4.93
C LEU A 107 -9.81 -7.88 6.35
N LEU A 108 -10.44 -6.73 6.60
CA LEU A 108 -10.47 -6.14 7.94
C LEU A 108 -11.18 -7.06 8.94
N LYS A 109 -12.28 -7.71 8.55
CA LYS A 109 -12.99 -8.69 9.39
C LYS A 109 -12.16 -9.96 9.64
N SER A 110 -11.29 -10.37 8.71
CA SER A 110 -10.39 -11.52 8.91
C SER A 110 -9.26 -11.28 9.92
N THR A 111 -9.03 -10.03 10.35
CA THR A 111 -8.01 -9.72 11.37
C THR A 111 -8.39 -10.18 12.79
N GLY A 112 -9.65 -10.58 13.00
CA GLY A 112 -10.20 -10.87 14.33
C GLY A 112 -10.65 -9.62 15.10
N VAL A 113 -10.50 -8.42 14.52
CA VAL A 113 -11.04 -7.18 15.07
C VAL A 113 -12.56 -7.14 14.84
N GLY A 114 -13.32 -6.88 15.91
CA GLY A 114 -14.78 -6.81 15.82
C GLY A 114 -15.24 -5.71 14.84
N PRO A 115 -16.37 -5.85 14.13
CA PRO A 115 -16.81 -4.84 13.15
C PRO A 115 -16.94 -3.42 13.73
N ASN A 116 -17.50 -3.30 14.93
CA ASN A 116 -17.61 -2.02 15.65
C ASN A 116 -16.24 -1.46 16.05
N GLN A 117 -15.27 -2.35 16.27
CA GLN A 117 -13.91 -1.98 16.61
C GLN A 117 -13.13 -1.51 15.39
N ILE A 118 -13.61 -1.57 14.15
CA ILE A 118 -12.79 -1.13 13.00
C ILE A 118 -12.63 0.38 12.99
N ASN A 119 -13.73 1.11 13.18
CA ASN A 119 -13.76 2.58 13.19
C ASN A 119 -13.77 3.19 14.60
N PHE A 120 -14.02 2.39 15.63
CA PHE A 120 -14.08 2.83 17.02
C PHE A 120 -13.30 1.88 17.93
N ASP A 121 -13.03 2.29 19.17
CA ASP A 121 -12.55 1.38 20.21
C ASP A 121 -13.71 0.64 20.91
N ASN A 122 -13.37 -0.28 21.81
CA ASN A 122 -14.33 -1.01 22.64
C ASN A 122 -14.90 -0.21 23.81
N ALA A 123 -14.60 1.08 23.93
CA ALA A 123 -15.12 1.85 25.05
C ALA A 123 -16.62 2.07 24.90
N VAL A 124 -17.30 2.28 26.03
CA VAL A 124 -18.72 2.66 26.05
C VAL A 124 -18.98 3.93 25.22
N VAL A 125 -18.02 4.87 25.24
CA VAL A 125 -18.09 6.11 24.47
C VAL A 125 -17.72 5.95 22.99
N GLN A 126 -17.23 4.77 22.58
CA GLN A 126 -16.80 4.44 21.22
C GLN A 126 -15.83 5.51 20.68
N ASN A 127 -14.62 5.56 21.21
CA ASN A 127 -13.64 6.53 20.76
C ASN A 127 -13.25 6.25 19.32
N ALA A 128 -13.21 7.30 18.51
CA ALA A 128 -12.93 7.20 17.08
C ALA A 128 -11.51 6.73 16.82
N ARG A 129 -11.40 5.86 15.81
CA ARG A 129 -10.15 5.50 15.18
C ARG A 129 -10.01 6.22 13.87
N VAL A 130 -8.88 6.88 13.70
CA VAL A 130 -8.63 7.76 12.58
C VAL A 130 -7.59 7.13 11.67
N TYR A 131 -7.90 7.12 10.38
CA TYR A 131 -7.00 6.74 9.31
C TYR A 131 -6.72 7.95 8.42
N GLN A 132 -5.44 8.34 8.34
CA GLN A 132 -4.98 9.40 7.46
C GLN A 132 -3.96 8.82 6.48
N ARG A 133 -4.01 9.27 5.22
CA ARG A 133 -3.12 8.82 4.15
C ARG A 133 -2.58 10.01 3.37
N VAL A 134 -1.29 9.99 3.10
CA VAL A 134 -0.63 10.84 2.11
C VAL A 134 -0.37 9.99 0.89
N SER A 135 -0.97 10.39 -0.23
CA SER A 135 -0.80 9.70 -1.50
C SER A 135 0.30 10.32 -2.34
N ASP A 136 0.74 9.55 -3.35
CA ASP A 136 1.58 10.03 -4.45
C ASP A 136 2.97 10.53 -4.02
N LEU A 137 3.48 9.99 -2.91
CA LEU A 137 4.88 10.15 -2.56
C LEU A 137 5.74 9.43 -3.58
N THR A 138 6.92 9.97 -3.86
CA THR A 138 7.83 9.39 -4.87
C THR A 138 9.15 8.96 -4.24
N PHE A 139 9.64 7.81 -4.69
CA PHE A 139 10.95 7.28 -4.32
C PHE A 139 11.68 6.83 -5.58
N ASN A 140 12.87 7.38 -5.80
CA ASN A 140 13.69 7.01 -6.96
C ASN A 140 14.67 5.90 -6.57
N MET A 141 14.75 4.85 -7.37
CA MET A 141 15.77 3.82 -7.22
C MET A 141 16.14 3.16 -8.55
N PRO A 142 17.36 2.63 -8.70
CA PRO A 142 17.75 1.90 -9.90
C PRO A 142 16.89 0.65 -10.14
N LEU A 143 16.62 0.33 -11.41
CA LEU A 143 15.85 -0.85 -11.83
C LEU A 143 16.37 -2.16 -11.19
N TYR A 144 17.69 -2.33 -11.10
CA TYR A 144 18.34 -3.50 -10.50
C TYR A 144 18.82 -3.26 -9.07
N VAL A 145 18.14 -2.38 -8.34
CA VAL A 145 18.44 -1.95 -6.96
C VAL A 145 19.74 -1.15 -6.83
N THR A 146 20.82 -1.60 -7.43
CA THR A 146 22.15 -0.98 -7.39
C THR A 146 22.58 -0.39 -8.73
N THR A 147 22.05 -0.89 -9.85
CA THR A 147 22.44 -0.49 -11.21
C THR A 147 21.22 -0.31 -12.14
N GLY A 148 21.48 0.22 -13.34
CA GLY A 148 20.48 0.40 -14.39
C GLY A 148 19.74 1.75 -14.31
N PRO A 149 18.72 1.95 -15.18
CA PRO A 149 17.95 3.18 -15.23
C PRO A 149 17.27 3.49 -13.89
N SER A 150 17.23 4.76 -13.50
CA SER A 150 16.47 5.20 -12.33
C SER A 150 14.96 5.07 -12.59
N MET A 151 14.28 4.37 -11.70
CA MET A 151 12.84 4.14 -11.69
C MET A 151 12.19 5.00 -10.60
N ARG A 152 11.03 5.59 -10.90
CA ARG A 152 10.25 6.40 -9.96
C ARG A 152 9.10 5.57 -9.42
N LEU A 153 9.22 5.13 -8.18
CA LEU A 153 8.18 4.42 -7.44
C LEU A 153 7.23 5.43 -6.81
N THR A 154 5.96 5.38 -7.18
CA THR A 154 4.91 6.14 -6.47
C THR A 154 4.31 5.27 -5.37
N TYR A 155 4.29 5.78 -4.14
CA TYR A 155 3.83 5.04 -2.97
C TYR A 155 2.96 5.90 -2.06
N ASP A 156 2.27 5.24 -1.12
CA ASP A 156 1.46 5.88 -0.09
C ASP A 156 2.10 5.70 1.29
N TYR A 157 1.87 6.68 2.14
CA TYR A 157 2.18 6.60 3.56
C TYR A 157 0.91 6.88 4.36
N ALA A 158 0.68 6.12 5.42
CA ALA A 158 -0.51 6.29 6.23
C ALA A 158 -0.24 6.07 7.70
N VAL A 159 -1.16 6.57 8.51
CA VAL A 159 -1.20 6.36 9.95
C VAL A 159 -2.61 5.95 10.36
N VAL A 160 -2.69 5.00 11.30
CA VAL A 160 -3.91 4.67 12.03
C VAL A 160 -3.66 4.91 13.50
N TYR A 161 -4.55 5.64 14.16
CA TYR A 161 -4.44 5.93 15.59
C TYR A 161 -5.83 6.04 16.24
N SER A 162 -5.88 5.88 17.55
CA SER A 162 -7.10 6.02 18.34
C SER A 162 -7.13 7.37 19.05
N THR A 163 -8.33 7.92 19.24
CA THR A 163 -8.54 9.23 19.88
C THR A 163 -9.23 9.06 21.24
N ARG A 164 -9.53 10.16 21.93
CA ARG A 164 -10.53 10.22 23.01
C ARG A 164 -11.87 10.83 22.56
N CYS A 165 -12.07 10.99 21.25
CA CYS A 165 -13.30 11.54 20.68
C CYS A 165 -14.36 10.45 20.54
N GLY A 166 -15.32 10.42 21.46
CA GLY A 166 -16.45 9.50 21.38
C GLY A 166 -17.35 9.78 20.17
N ALA A 167 -17.98 8.75 19.61
CA ALA A 167 -18.79 8.83 18.39
C ALA A 167 -19.94 9.86 18.45
N ALA A 168 -20.45 10.16 19.64
CA ALA A 168 -21.53 11.15 19.85
C ALA A 168 -21.03 12.55 20.22
N THR A 169 -19.70 12.77 20.27
CA THR A 169 -19.11 14.04 20.72
C THR A 169 -18.87 15.02 19.58
N ALA A 170 -18.84 16.32 19.90
CA ALA A 170 -18.61 17.38 18.91
C ALA A 170 -17.27 17.23 18.18
N CYS A 171 -16.22 16.74 18.84
CA CYS A 171 -14.92 16.54 18.19
C CYS A 171 -14.93 15.41 17.15
N TYR A 172 -15.92 14.52 17.18
CA TYR A 172 -16.16 13.56 16.11
C TYR A 172 -17.14 14.09 15.06
N THR A 173 -18.27 14.67 15.47
CA THR A 173 -19.35 15.08 14.54
C THR A 173 -19.01 16.31 13.70
N SER A 174 -18.06 17.14 14.14
CA SER A 174 -17.53 18.27 13.38
C SER A 174 -16.26 17.95 12.58
N ALA A 175 -15.78 16.71 12.65
CA ALA A 175 -14.57 16.32 11.98
C ALA A 175 -14.72 16.35 10.45
N SER A 176 -13.59 16.54 9.76
CA SER A 176 -13.45 16.45 8.31
C SER A 176 -12.10 15.81 7.96
N SER A 177 -11.84 15.56 6.68
CA SER A 177 -10.49 15.16 6.23
C SER A 177 -9.43 16.24 6.49
N SER A 178 -9.83 17.51 6.56
CA SER A 178 -8.95 18.65 6.90
C SER A 178 -8.88 18.96 8.40
N ASN A 179 -9.74 18.33 9.20
CA ASN A 179 -9.81 18.46 10.64
C ASN A 179 -10.23 17.10 11.25
N PRO A 180 -9.32 16.10 11.27
CA PRO A 180 -9.63 14.77 11.76
C PRO A 180 -10.01 14.81 13.24
N PRO A 181 -10.79 13.83 13.75
CA PRO A 181 -11.07 13.75 15.17
C PRO A 181 -9.78 13.67 16.00
N GLY A 182 -9.79 14.28 17.19
CA GLY A 182 -8.68 14.24 18.16
C GLY A 182 -7.82 15.50 18.16
N ASP A 183 -6.63 15.36 18.76
CA ASP A 183 -5.66 16.46 18.95
C ASP A 183 -4.53 16.43 17.91
N SER A 184 -4.37 15.31 17.20
CA SER A 184 -3.27 15.07 16.28
C SER A 184 -3.35 15.89 15.00
N PRO A 185 -2.21 16.41 14.50
CA PRO A 185 -2.19 17.22 13.29
C PRO A 185 -2.59 16.39 12.05
N VAL A 186 -3.05 17.07 11.00
CA VAL A 186 -3.30 16.43 9.70
C VAL A 186 -1.99 15.91 9.10
N LEU A 187 -1.97 14.64 8.71
CA LEU A 187 -0.89 13.99 7.98
C LEU A 187 -0.81 14.57 6.56
N ASN A 188 0.37 15.05 6.16
CA ASN A 188 0.63 15.64 4.85
C ASN A 188 2.06 15.32 4.37
N SER A 189 2.37 15.69 3.12
CA SER A 189 3.68 15.43 2.50
C SER A 189 4.85 16.13 3.20
N GLY A 190 4.60 17.19 3.97
CA GLY A 190 5.62 17.92 4.72
C GLY A 190 5.94 17.33 6.10
N ASN A 191 5.03 16.56 6.69
CA ASN A 191 5.19 16.03 8.05
C ASN A 191 5.18 14.50 8.17
N TYR A 192 4.92 13.73 7.10
CA TYR A 192 4.70 12.28 7.20
C TYR A 192 5.82 11.50 7.91
N SER A 193 7.09 11.91 7.75
CA SER A 193 8.25 11.25 8.36
C SER A 193 8.47 11.60 9.84
N SER A 194 7.89 12.71 10.31
CA SER A 194 7.99 13.18 11.68
C SER A 194 6.64 13.21 12.41
N TRP A 195 5.58 12.72 11.75
CA TRP A 195 4.22 12.73 12.28
C TRP A 195 4.15 11.83 13.52
N LYS A 196 3.46 12.31 14.55
CA LYS A 196 3.20 11.58 15.79
C LYS A 196 1.89 12.06 16.38
N THR A 197 1.26 11.22 17.19
CA THR A 197 0.11 11.64 17.98
C THR A 197 0.53 12.69 19.01
N VAL A 198 -0.40 13.59 19.34
CA VAL A 198 -0.23 14.58 20.40
C VAL A 198 -1.47 14.59 21.30
N GLY A 199 -1.37 15.25 22.45
CA GLY A 199 -2.49 15.42 23.36
C GLY A 199 -3.01 14.07 23.88
N SER A 200 -4.29 13.83 23.63
CA SER A 200 -5.02 12.67 24.14
C SER A 200 -5.08 11.48 23.18
N ASP A 201 -4.53 11.60 21.98
CA ASP A 201 -4.49 10.53 20.97
C ASP A 201 -3.38 9.51 21.24
N TYR A 202 -3.59 8.25 20.85
CA TYR A 202 -2.71 7.14 21.23
C TYR A 202 -2.74 5.96 20.23
N GLY A 203 -1.81 5.02 20.44
CA GLY A 203 -1.75 3.77 19.70
C GLY A 203 -1.45 3.94 18.22
N ALA A 204 -0.70 4.98 17.84
CA ALA A 204 -0.42 5.26 16.44
C ALA A 204 0.45 4.17 15.80
N VAL A 205 0.01 3.72 14.62
CA VAL A 205 0.77 2.83 13.76
C VAL A 205 0.92 3.48 12.39
N ALA A 206 2.16 3.75 12.03
CA ALA A 206 2.51 4.26 10.70
C ALA A 206 2.94 3.12 9.78
N PHE A 207 2.54 3.19 8.52
CA PHE A 207 2.86 2.18 7.52
C PHE A 207 2.89 2.77 6.12
N SER A 208 3.49 2.03 5.18
CA SER A 208 3.70 2.50 3.82
C SER A 208 3.62 1.37 2.81
N SER A 209 3.15 1.68 1.61
CA SER A 209 3.18 0.74 0.47
C SER A 209 4.53 0.68 -0.24
N LEU A 210 5.54 1.44 0.19
CA LEU A 210 6.86 1.49 -0.46
C LEU A 210 7.55 0.13 -0.52
N SER A 211 7.44 -0.70 0.52
CA SER A 211 8.01 -2.06 0.52
C SER A 211 7.43 -2.93 -0.60
N GLU A 212 6.12 -2.82 -0.83
CA GLU A 212 5.45 -3.53 -1.90
C GLU A 212 5.85 -2.98 -3.28
N GLN A 213 5.93 -1.65 -3.43
CA GLN A 213 6.43 -1.03 -4.66
C GLN A 213 7.85 -1.51 -5.02
N LYS A 214 8.74 -1.65 -4.03
CA LYS A 214 10.08 -2.22 -4.21
C LYS A 214 10.04 -3.69 -4.62
N ASN A 215 9.12 -4.47 -4.05
CA ASN A 215 8.94 -5.88 -4.41
C ASN A 215 8.47 -6.03 -5.87
N LEU A 216 7.49 -5.24 -6.32
CA LEU A 216 7.02 -5.23 -7.70
C LEU A 216 8.13 -4.80 -8.68
N LEU A 217 9.00 -3.86 -8.29
CA LEU A 217 10.16 -3.50 -9.10
C LEU A 217 11.12 -4.68 -9.25
N ARG A 218 11.40 -5.39 -8.16
CA ARG A 218 12.26 -6.59 -8.20
C ARG A 218 11.70 -7.67 -9.11
N ILE A 219 10.38 -7.91 -9.08
CA ILE A 219 9.71 -8.85 -9.99
C ILE A 219 9.85 -8.38 -11.44
N THR A 220 9.68 -7.07 -11.70
CA THR A 220 9.88 -6.48 -13.03
C THR A 220 11.29 -6.71 -13.54
N ALA A 221 12.31 -6.42 -12.72
CA ALA A 221 13.71 -6.64 -13.06
C ALA A 221 14.00 -8.12 -13.37
N GLY A 222 13.44 -9.05 -12.59
CA GLY A 222 13.55 -10.49 -12.86
C GLY A 222 12.93 -10.90 -14.20
N ARG A 223 11.74 -10.38 -14.52
CA ARG A 223 11.06 -10.64 -15.80
C ARG A 223 11.84 -10.06 -16.99
N LEU A 224 12.40 -8.86 -16.85
CA LEU A 224 13.22 -8.24 -17.89
C LEU A 224 14.51 -9.02 -18.13
N ASN A 225 15.16 -9.52 -17.07
CA ASN A 225 16.34 -10.38 -17.24
C ASN A 225 16.01 -11.67 -17.98
N MET A 226 14.90 -12.33 -17.64
CA MET A 226 14.45 -13.53 -18.35
C MET A 226 14.14 -13.22 -19.82
N LEU A 227 13.51 -12.08 -20.12
CA LEU A 227 13.27 -11.65 -21.49
C LEU A 227 14.58 -11.47 -22.25
N THR A 228 15.50 -10.67 -21.72
CA THR A 228 16.81 -10.42 -22.32
C THR A 228 17.59 -11.71 -22.55
N GLU A 229 17.59 -12.63 -21.59
CA GLU A 229 18.21 -13.94 -21.73
C GLU A 229 17.58 -14.74 -22.89
N ARG A 230 16.25 -14.80 -22.96
CA ARG A 230 15.54 -15.51 -24.03
C ARG A 230 15.78 -14.90 -25.41
N PHE A 231 15.80 -13.58 -25.52
CA PHE A 231 16.17 -12.90 -26.77
C PHE A 231 17.60 -13.25 -27.21
N ASN A 232 18.57 -13.21 -26.29
CA ASN A 232 19.96 -13.53 -26.61
C ASN A 232 20.14 -14.99 -27.01
N VAL A 233 19.48 -15.92 -26.33
CA VAL A 233 19.51 -17.35 -26.67
C VAL A 233 18.92 -17.59 -28.06
N ASP A 234 17.76 -17.02 -28.37
CA ASP A 234 17.13 -17.14 -29.69
C ASP A 234 18.02 -16.53 -30.80
N PHE A 235 18.55 -15.31 -30.56
CA PHE A 235 19.47 -14.64 -31.49
C PHE A 235 20.70 -15.49 -31.79
N HIS A 236 21.41 -15.97 -30.77
CA HIS A 236 22.62 -16.78 -30.96
C HIS A 236 22.33 -18.14 -31.61
N ASN A 237 21.18 -18.76 -31.31
CA ASN A 237 20.79 -19.99 -31.98
C ASN A 237 20.55 -19.77 -33.48
N LYS A 238 19.88 -18.68 -33.86
CA LYS A 238 19.65 -18.33 -35.27
C LYS A 238 20.94 -17.97 -36.01
N VAL A 239 21.85 -17.22 -35.36
CA VAL A 239 23.20 -16.93 -35.91
C VAL A 239 24.00 -18.22 -36.15
N ARG A 240 23.93 -19.20 -35.24
CA ARG A 240 24.64 -20.48 -35.41
C ARG A 240 24.11 -21.32 -36.56
N LEU A 241 22.84 -21.15 -36.91
CA LEU A 241 22.18 -21.88 -38.00
C LEU A 241 22.27 -21.14 -39.34
N SER A 242 22.75 -19.90 -39.37
CA SER A 242 22.84 -19.09 -40.59
C SER A 242 24.15 -19.32 -41.36
N SER A 243 24.19 -18.86 -42.61
CA SER A 243 25.44 -18.78 -43.36
C SER A 243 26.41 -17.79 -42.70
N ALA A 244 27.71 -18.02 -42.89
CA ALA A 244 28.76 -17.21 -42.26
C ALA A 244 28.80 -15.74 -42.73
N ASP A 245 28.21 -15.45 -43.89
CA ASP A 245 28.11 -14.13 -44.51
C ASP A 245 26.74 -13.46 -44.30
N SER A 246 25.86 -14.06 -43.50
CA SER A 246 24.52 -13.52 -43.28
C SER A 246 24.56 -12.19 -42.51
N ALA A 247 23.99 -11.16 -43.12
CA ALA A 247 23.78 -9.84 -42.51
C ALA A 247 22.37 -9.67 -41.90
N THR A 248 21.59 -10.75 -41.82
CA THR A 248 20.19 -10.71 -41.38
C THR A 248 20.07 -10.32 -39.91
N ASN A 249 19.07 -9.50 -39.57
CA ASN A 249 18.71 -9.29 -38.17
C ASN A 249 18.04 -10.57 -37.62
N PHE A 250 18.73 -11.25 -36.71
CA PHE A 250 18.26 -12.52 -36.15
C PHE A 250 17.29 -12.39 -34.97
N PHE A 251 17.04 -11.17 -34.48
CA PHE A 251 16.06 -10.97 -33.43
C PHE A 251 14.63 -11.31 -33.92
N PRO A 252 13.73 -11.77 -33.02
CA PRO A 252 12.34 -12.07 -33.36
C PRO A 252 11.66 -10.93 -34.11
N THR A 253 10.96 -11.29 -35.18
CA THR A 253 10.10 -10.38 -35.95
C THR A 253 8.65 -10.56 -35.54
N ASN A 254 7.81 -9.54 -35.71
CA ASN A 254 6.38 -9.67 -35.47
C ASN A 254 5.66 -10.20 -36.73
N ASN A 255 5.31 -11.48 -36.76
CA ASN A 255 4.58 -12.08 -37.88
C ASN A 255 3.10 -11.68 -37.82
N GLY A 256 2.74 -10.55 -38.42
CA GLY A 256 1.35 -10.08 -38.54
C GLY A 256 1.07 -8.67 -38.02
N GLY A 257 2.09 -7.94 -37.55
CA GLY A 257 1.98 -6.52 -37.22
C GLY A 257 2.38 -5.59 -38.36
N LEU A 258 2.08 -4.30 -38.20
CA LEU A 258 2.66 -3.24 -39.02
C LEU A 258 4.18 -3.23 -38.81
N ASP A 259 4.93 -3.48 -39.87
CA ASP A 259 6.34 -3.07 -39.95
C ASP A 259 6.34 -1.54 -40.03
N LEU A 260 6.86 -0.87 -38.99
CA LEU A 260 7.01 0.59 -38.96
C LEU A 260 8.36 1.03 -39.58
N GLY A 261 8.97 0.17 -40.40
CA GLY A 261 10.24 0.39 -41.07
C GLY A 261 10.37 1.76 -41.71
N ASN A 262 11.61 2.27 -41.71
CA ASN A 262 11.99 3.62 -42.15
C ASN A 262 11.51 4.78 -41.27
N THR A 263 11.01 4.52 -40.06
CA THR A 263 10.80 5.62 -39.10
C THR A 263 12.15 6.18 -38.65
N ASN A 264 12.30 7.50 -38.64
CA ASN A 264 13.50 8.14 -38.12
C ASN A 264 13.70 7.74 -36.65
N PRO A 265 14.80 7.04 -36.28
CA PRO A 265 15.00 6.57 -34.92
C PRO A 265 15.04 7.70 -33.90
N VAL A 266 15.51 8.90 -34.27
CA VAL A 266 15.50 10.08 -33.38
C VAL A 266 14.07 10.45 -32.97
N ALA A 267 13.11 10.32 -33.89
CA ALA A 267 11.69 10.58 -33.62
C ALA A 267 10.98 9.39 -32.92
N ASN A 268 11.56 8.19 -32.98
CA ASN A 268 10.99 6.96 -32.46
C ASN A 268 11.79 6.36 -31.29
N MET A 269 12.41 7.23 -30.49
CA MET A 269 13.18 6.87 -29.29
C MET A 269 14.26 5.80 -29.52
N GLY A 270 14.91 5.85 -30.67
CA GLY A 270 15.98 4.95 -31.09
C GLY A 270 15.52 3.70 -31.85
N CYS A 271 14.23 3.45 -32.03
CA CYS A 271 13.78 2.24 -32.74
C CYS A 271 13.51 2.49 -34.22
N ARG A 272 14.11 1.70 -35.11
CA ARG A 272 13.89 1.80 -36.57
C ARG A 272 12.66 1.03 -37.04
N ASP A 273 12.41 -0.13 -36.44
CA ASP A 273 11.31 -1.04 -36.80
C ASP A 273 9.98 -0.71 -36.11
N GLY A 274 9.99 0.26 -35.19
CA GLY A 274 8.86 0.51 -34.31
C GLY A 274 8.91 -0.27 -33.01
N TRP A 275 8.20 0.26 -32.01
CA TRP A 275 8.08 -0.38 -30.72
C TRP A 275 6.84 -1.27 -30.67
N TYR A 276 7.05 -2.57 -30.55
CA TYR A 276 5.99 -3.56 -30.43
C TYR A 276 5.59 -3.74 -28.97
N THR A 277 4.32 -3.54 -28.64
CA THR A 277 3.78 -3.85 -27.31
C THR A 277 3.69 -5.37 -27.15
N LEU A 278 4.49 -5.93 -26.24
CA LEU A 278 4.63 -7.38 -26.10
C LEU A 278 3.36 -8.09 -25.62
N SER A 279 2.47 -7.38 -24.92
CA SER A 279 1.16 -7.87 -24.50
C SER A 279 0.07 -7.76 -25.58
N ALA A 280 0.34 -7.14 -26.73
CA ALA A 280 -0.66 -6.92 -27.76
C ALA A 280 -1.06 -8.26 -28.44
N ALA A 281 -2.34 -8.36 -28.81
CA ALA A 281 -2.88 -9.56 -29.44
C ALA A 281 -2.19 -9.88 -30.78
N ASN A 282 -1.88 -8.84 -31.56
CA ASN A 282 -1.23 -8.91 -32.87
C ASN A 282 0.31 -8.89 -32.83
N VAL A 283 0.92 -9.12 -31.67
CA VAL A 283 2.39 -9.22 -31.52
C VAL A 283 2.77 -10.64 -31.08
N ASP A 284 3.46 -11.41 -31.92
CA ASP A 284 3.76 -12.83 -31.65
C ASP A 284 5.19 -13.08 -31.10
N VAL A 285 5.95 -12.03 -30.83
CA VAL A 285 7.35 -12.09 -30.35
C VAL A 285 7.51 -12.98 -29.11
N LEU A 286 6.65 -12.83 -28.10
CA LEU A 286 6.75 -13.66 -26.88
C LEU A 286 6.43 -15.13 -27.15
N THR A 287 5.50 -15.41 -28.06
CA THR A 287 5.17 -16.78 -28.46
C THR A 287 6.36 -17.46 -29.13
N GLN A 288 7.11 -16.74 -29.97
CA GLN A 288 8.34 -17.25 -30.59
C GLN A 288 9.43 -17.59 -29.55
N LEU A 289 9.47 -16.85 -28.45
CA LEU A 289 10.38 -17.10 -27.33
C LEU A 289 9.87 -18.15 -26.33
N GLY A 290 8.65 -18.69 -26.52
CA GLY A 290 8.01 -19.61 -25.59
C GLY A 290 7.65 -18.97 -24.23
N LEU A 291 7.37 -17.67 -24.21
CA LEU A 291 6.99 -16.92 -23.01
C LEU A 291 5.51 -16.51 -23.04
N ASP A 292 4.88 -16.49 -21.86
CA ASP A 292 3.49 -16.07 -21.73
C ASP A 292 3.32 -14.54 -21.84
N LYS A 293 2.33 -14.10 -22.62
CA LYS A 293 2.05 -12.67 -22.85
C LYS A 293 1.53 -11.96 -21.62
N SER A 294 0.72 -12.63 -20.81
CA SER A 294 0.11 -12.02 -19.61
C SER A 294 1.13 -11.78 -18.51
N GLU A 295 2.17 -12.62 -18.45
CA GLU A 295 3.25 -12.49 -17.49
C GLU A 295 4.38 -11.55 -17.95
N TYR A 296 4.89 -11.75 -19.17
CA TYR A 296 6.11 -11.08 -19.65
C TYR A 296 5.83 -9.90 -20.59
N GLY A 297 4.58 -9.68 -21.01
CA GLY A 297 4.20 -8.53 -21.83
C GLY A 297 3.89 -7.26 -21.02
N VAL A 298 3.74 -7.40 -19.70
CA VAL A 298 3.43 -6.30 -18.78
C VAL A 298 4.24 -6.39 -17.49
N THR A 299 4.48 -5.24 -16.88
CA THR A 299 5.00 -5.16 -15.52
C THR A 299 3.94 -5.65 -14.52
N PRO A 300 4.30 -5.97 -13.27
CA PRO A 300 3.35 -6.38 -12.23
C PRO A 300 2.28 -5.33 -11.91
N TRP A 301 2.53 -4.04 -12.20
CA TRP A 301 1.56 -2.95 -12.13
C TRP A 301 0.55 -2.94 -13.29
N GLY A 302 0.80 -3.73 -14.33
CA GLY A 302 0.06 -3.71 -15.60
C GLY A 302 0.62 -2.74 -16.63
N GLY A 303 1.81 -2.16 -16.39
CA GLY A 303 2.46 -1.26 -17.34
C GLY A 303 3.01 -2.01 -18.55
N ILE A 304 2.87 -1.42 -19.73
CA ILE A 304 3.29 -2.05 -20.99
C ILE A 304 4.81 -2.21 -21.05
N ILE A 305 5.25 -3.39 -21.49
CA ILE A 305 6.63 -3.63 -21.95
C ILE A 305 6.61 -3.62 -23.47
N SER A 306 7.46 -2.77 -24.07
CA SER A 306 7.62 -2.76 -25.53
C SER A 306 8.99 -3.26 -25.95
N TYR A 307 9.06 -3.82 -27.14
CA TYR A 307 10.25 -4.38 -27.75
C TYR A 307 10.56 -3.69 -29.08
N CYS A 308 11.85 -3.50 -29.34
CA CYS A 308 12.41 -3.00 -30.58
C CYS A 308 13.42 -4.02 -31.10
N ARG A 309 13.26 -4.42 -32.37
CA ARG A 309 14.14 -5.38 -33.05
C ARG A 309 15.42 -4.75 -33.61
N ASP A 310 15.35 -3.48 -33.99
CA ASP A 310 16.43 -2.71 -34.62
C ASP A 310 16.59 -1.36 -33.88
N TYR A 311 17.31 -1.41 -32.77
CA TYR A 311 17.54 -0.28 -31.89
C TYR A 311 18.85 0.44 -32.22
N ASP A 312 18.74 1.67 -32.71
CA ASP A 312 19.85 2.58 -33.01
C ASP A 312 19.53 3.98 -32.47
N PRO A 313 19.90 4.28 -31.21
CA PRO A 313 19.61 5.56 -30.59
C PRO A 313 20.38 6.72 -31.22
N ALA A 314 21.51 6.45 -31.87
CA ALA A 314 22.33 7.46 -32.53
C ALA A 314 21.81 7.81 -33.93
N GLY A 315 21.01 6.93 -34.53
CA GLY A 315 20.48 7.09 -35.87
C GLY A 315 21.55 7.01 -36.96
N THR A 316 22.71 6.42 -36.65
CA THR A 316 23.88 6.38 -37.53
C THR A 316 23.84 5.25 -38.55
N GLY A 317 23.11 4.16 -38.28
CA GLY A 317 22.96 3.02 -39.17
C GLY A 317 21.92 3.20 -40.27
N THR A 318 21.80 2.23 -41.17
CA THR A 318 20.61 2.08 -42.02
C THR A 318 19.65 1.07 -41.39
N HIS A 319 18.38 1.11 -41.76
CA HIS A 319 17.39 0.15 -41.27
C HIS A 319 17.81 -1.28 -41.63
N ASN A 320 17.73 -2.18 -40.64
CA ASN A 320 18.10 -3.58 -40.76
C ASN A 320 19.54 -3.77 -41.28
N SER A 321 20.48 -2.95 -40.81
CA SER A 321 21.90 -3.08 -41.11
C SER A 321 22.71 -3.45 -39.86
N PRO A 322 23.68 -4.39 -39.96
CA PRO A 322 24.57 -4.68 -38.85
C PRO A 322 25.38 -3.46 -38.41
N PRO A 323 25.72 -3.31 -37.10
CA PRO A 323 25.35 -4.20 -36.00
C PRO A 323 23.88 -4.03 -35.56
N HIS A 324 23.18 -5.15 -35.39
CA HIS A 324 21.79 -5.18 -34.92
C HIS A 324 21.76 -5.21 -33.39
N TYR A 325 20.96 -4.33 -32.78
CA TYR A 325 20.71 -4.35 -31.34
C TYR A 325 19.22 -4.49 -31.05
N GLY A 326 18.89 -5.35 -30.10
CA GLY A 326 17.54 -5.45 -29.55
C GLY A 326 17.38 -4.47 -28.39
N ALA A 327 16.16 -3.97 -28.18
CA ALA A 327 15.86 -3.21 -26.98
C ALA A 327 14.49 -3.51 -26.40
N LEU A 328 14.41 -3.45 -25.08
CA LEU A 328 13.17 -3.41 -24.31
C LEU A 328 12.99 -2.02 -23.73
N ARG A 329 11.76 -1.55 -23.65
CA ARG A 329 11.43 -0.33 -22.91
C ARG A 329 10.23 -0.51 -22.00
N ILE A 330 10.28 0.19 -20.87
CA ILE A 330 9.17 0.35 -19.93
C ILE A 330 9.07 1.81 -19.49
N ASN A 331 7.92 2.21 -18.93
CA ASN A 331 7.78 3.52 -18.30
C ASN A 331 8.56 3.55 -16.96
N LYS A 332 9.32 4.63 -16.72
CA LYS A 332 10.04 4.85 -15.46
C LYS A 332 9.11 5.05 -14.27
N GLY A 333 7.91 5.58 -14.49
CA GLY A 333 6.90 5.81 -13.45
C GLY A 333 5.99 4.60 -13.25
N THR A 334 5.92 4.08 -12.03
CA THR A 334 5.13 2.87 -11.71
C THR A 334 3.61 3.05 -11.85
N THR A 335 3.13 4.30 -11.83
CA THR A 335 1.69 4.61 -12.00
C THR A 335 1.27 4.77 -13.45
N SER A 336 2.21 4.76 -14.40
CA SER A 336 1.90 4.86 -15.83
C SER A 336 1.72 3.48 -16.43
N LEU A 337 0.49 3.14 -16.83
CA LEU A 337 0.22 1.87 -17.53
C LEU A 337 0.56 1.92 -19.02
N GLY A 338 0.68 3.14 -19.57
CA GLY A 338 0.92 3.36 -20.99
C GLY A 338 2.37 3.17 -21.41
N VAL A 339 2.58 3.14 -22.72
CA VAL A 339 3.93 3.26 -23.31
C VAL A 339 4.53 4.63 -22.98
N PRO A 340 5.86 4.75 -22.80
CA PRO A 340 6.51 6.05 -22.65
C PRO A 340 6.19 6.97 -23.84
N ALA A 341 5.83 8.23 -23.58
CA ALA A 341 5.56 9.22 -24.61
C ALA A 341 6.83 9.92 -25.12
N VAL A 342 7.88 9.95 -24.29
CA VAL A 342 9.20 10.52 -24.59
C VAL A 342 10.31 9.65 -24.00
N ILE A 343 11.53 9.78 -24.52
CA ILE A 343 12.69 8.98 -24.08
C ILE A 343 13.06 9.23 -22.61
N SER A 344 12.83 10.44 -22.08
CA SER A 344 13.09 10.76 -20.67
C SER A 344 12.27 9.91 -19.72
N ASP A 345 11.10 9.47 -20.14
CA ASP A 345 10.15 8.67 -19.37
C ASP A 345 10.36 7.17 -19.56
N ALA A 346 11.24 6.77 -20.48
CA ALA A 346 11.52 5.39 -20.80
C ALA A 346 12.75 4.87 -20.04
N ALA A 347 12.63 3.72 -19.39
CA ALA A 347 13.78 2.89 -19.05
C ALA A 347 14.00 1.93 -20.20
N ILE A 348 15.16 2.04 -20.87
CA ILE A 348 15.52 1.24 -22.04
C ILE A 348 16.63 0.27 -21.64
N LEU A 349 16.47 -0.99 -22.03
CA LEU A 349 17.45 -2.06 -21.86
C LEU A 349 17.82 -2.59 -23.24
N THR A 350 19.10 -2.51 -23.58
CA THR A 350 19.63 -3.02 -24.84
C THR A 350 20.26 -4.39 -24.63
N PHE A 351 20.22 -5.25 -25.64
CA PHE A 351 20.84 -6.57 -25.63
C PHE A 351 21.30 -7.01 -27.00
#